data_AF-A0A947WJQ9-F1
#
_entry.id   AF-A0A947WJQ9-F1
#
_cell.length_a   1.000
_cell.length_b   1.000
_cell.length_c   1.000
_cell.angle_alpha   90.00
_cell.angle_beta   90.00
_cell.angle_gamma   90.00
#
_symmetry.space_group_name_H-M   'P 1'
#
loop_
_entity.id
_entity.type
_entity.pdbx_description
1 polymer ?
#
loop_
_entity_poly.entity_id
_entity_poly.type
_entity_poly.pdbx_seq_one_letter_code
_entity_poly.pdbx_strand_id
1 'polypeptide(L)'
;MARKATNNLLHKAKSSKNDEFYTQFSDIQKEIEAYLEYDPNTFKDKVVYSNCDDPYESNFFRYFVLNFNKLGLKQLISTSYKPSPVANTQLELFGNDKALIQSKGRPKITANKIIINKVGDINGDGEFNLKDVAEQLKANSHNEWEPLSGDGDFRSDECINLLKESDVVVTNPPFSLFREYVRQLFDYKKKFLIIGNINCITYKEVFQKIKKNEIWLGHGMGRWISGFIVPKSYDLFGTEARIDENGDRIVSTNNCLWLTNLDHGRRHQPLSLMTMADNKRFNKKISKNESSYKKYDNYDAINVPYTDAIPSDYDDIMGVPITFLDKYNPDQFEIVGASDNGAVDEKYKLPHFKKHNEPYINGEKQYKRLFIKHNN
;
A
#
# COMPACT_ATOMS: atom_id res chain seq x y z
N MET A 1 26.61 -32.07 -13.45
CA MET A 1 25.27 -32.68 -13.23
C MET A 1 24.25 -31.57 -13.05
N ALA A 2 23.41 -31.34 -14.05
CA ALA A 2 22.38 -30.30 -14.02
C ALA A 2 21.20 -30.75 -13.14
N ARG A 3 20.88 -29.98 -12.10
CA ARG A 3 19.69 -30.20 -11.25
C ARG A 3 18.46 -29.83 -12.08
N LYS A 4 17.72 -30.86 -12.54
CA LYS A 4 16.37 -30.72 -13.10
C LYS A 4 15.46 -30.15 -12.01
N ALA A 5 15.21 -28.85 -12.04
CA ALA A 5 14.14 -28.24 -11.25
C ALA A 5 12.81 -28.73 -11.85
N THR A 6 12.19 -29.71 -11.20
CA THR A 6 10.90 -30.25 -11.62
C THR A 6 9.79 -29.27 -11.24
N ASN A 7 8.93 -28.94 -12.21
CA ASN A 7 7.73 -28.08 -12.09
C ASN A 7 6.77 -28.43 -10.92
N ASN A 8 7.00 -29.54 -10.22
CA ASN A 8 6.24 -29.96 -9.05
C ASN A 8 6.43 -29.04 -7.83
N LEU A 9 7.57 -28.34 -7.68
CA LEU A 9 7.75 -27.34 -6.61
C LEU A 9 6.87 -26.10 -6.83
N LEU A 10 6.69 -25.67 -8.09
CA LEU A 10 5.81 -24.56 -8.46
C LEU A 10 4.32 -24.92 -8.29
N HIS A 11 3.95 -26.18 -8.50
CA HIS A 11 2.58 -26.65 -8.27
C HIS A 11 2.25 -26.86 -6.78
N LYS A 12 3.23 -27.24 -5.94
CA LYS A 12 3.04 -27.33 -4.48
C LYS A 12 2.89 -25.94 -3.84
N ALA A 13 3.63 -24.93 -4.31
CA ALA A 13 3.45 -23.54 -3.90
C ALA A 13 2.06 -22.97 -4.27
N LYS A 14 1.38 -23.56 -5.28
CA LYS A 14 -0.01 -23.22 -5.63
C LYS A 14 -1.06 -23.87 -4.74
N SER A 15 -0.72 -24.91 -3.96
CA SER A 15 -1.69 -25.66 -3.14
C SER A 15 -1.69 -25.28 -1.66
N SER A 16 -0.73 -24.49 -1.19
CA SER A 16 -0.72 -23.91 0.16
C SER A 16 -1.46 -22.57 0.12
N LYS A 17 -2.79 -22.64 0.09
CA LYS A 17 -3.72 -21.52 -0.06
C LYS A 17 -3.92 -20.67 1.22
N ASN A 18 -2.91 -20.58 2.09
CA ASN A 18 -2.96 -19.76 3.31
C ASN A 18 -1.77 -18.80 3.30
N ASP A 19 -1.86 -17.78 2.45
CA ASP A 19 -0.94 -16.66 2.37
C ASP A 19 -1.40 -15.54 3.33
N GLU A 20 -1.48 -15.83 4.63
CA GLU A 20 -1.86 -14.87 5.67
C GLU A 20 -0.66 -13.96 5.99
N PHE A 21 -0.54 -12.84 5.29
CA PHE A 21 0.52 -11.86 5.50
C PHE A 21 -0.01 -10.66 6.28
N TYR A 22 0.21 -10.64 7.59
CA TYR A 22 -0.25 -9.54 8.45
C TYR A 22 0.76 -8.39 8.47
N THR A 23 0.26 -7.18 8.21
CA THR A 23 1.06 -5.95 8.30
C THR A 23 1.38 -5.64 9.76
N GLN A 24 2.60 -5.18 10.04
CA GLN A 24 3.00 -4.82 11.41
C GLN A 24 2.31 -3.53 11.88
N PHE A 25 1.93 -3.50 13.16
CA PHE A 25 1.29 -2.33 13.78
C PHE A 25 2.15 -1.06 13.69
N SER A 26 3.46 -1.19 13.92
CA SER A 26 4.42 -0.08 13.85
C SER A 26 4.49 0.55 12.46
N ASP A 27 4.43 -0.26 11.39
CA ASP A 27 4.44 0.24 10.01
C ASP A 27 3.15 1.02 9.71
N ILE A 28 2.00 0.54 10.19
CA ILE A 28 0.69 1.22 10.05
C ILE A 28 0.70 2.54 10.83
N GLN A 29 1.13 2.51 12.10
CA GLN A 29 1.20 3.68 12.95
C GLN A 29 2.08 4.77 12.34
N LYS A 30 3.30 4.40 11.96
CA LYS A 30 4.27 5.32 11.35
C LYS A 30 3.73 5.95 10.07
N GLU A 31 3.06 5.16 9.24
CA GLU A 31 2.47 5.66 8.00
C GLU A 31 1.31 6.61 8.31
N ILE A 32 0.35 6.25 9.16
CA ILE A 32 -0.80 7.10 9.48
C ILE A 32 -0.38 8.42 10.17
N GLU A 33 0.60 8.38 11.06
CA GLU A 33 1.14 9.56 11.74
C GLU A 33 1.63 10.62 10.75
N ALA A 34 2.23 10.21 9.62
CA ALA A 34 2.67 11.15 8.58
C ALA A 34 1.53 11.97 7.94
N TYR A 35 0.32 11.44 7.87
CA TYR A 35 -0.85 12.17 7.37
C TYR A 35 -1.41 13.09 8.45
N LEU A 36 -1.44 12.61 9.71
CA LEU A 36 -1.88 13.41 10.86
C LEU A 36 -0.96 14.59 11.18
N GLU A 37 0.35 14.43 10.98
CA GLU A 37 1.33 15.52 11.09
C GLU A 37 1.08 16.64 10.07
N TYR A 38 0.57 16.27 8.88
CA TYR A 38 0.26 17.22 7.82
C TYR A 38 -1.12 17.86 7.99
N ASP A 39 -2.15 17.04 8.23
CA ASP A 39 -3.50 17.49 8.58
C ASP A 39 -4.05 16.64 9.73
N PRO A 40 -4.18 17.20 10.96
CA PRO A 40 -4.70 16.46 12.10
C PRO A 40 -6.18 16.05 11.94
N ASN A 41 -6.89 16.62 10.96
CA ASN A 41 -8.28 16.27 10.67
C ASN A 41 -8.43 15.23 9.55
N THR A 42 -7.33 14.64 9.06
CA THR A 42 -7.34 13.64 7.96
C THR A 42 -8.44 12.59 8.13
N PHE A 43 -8.63 12.09 9.36
CA PHE A 43 -9.62 11.06 9.69
C PHE A 43 -10.80 11.56 10.53
N LYS A 44 -10.85 12.84 10.87
CA LYS A 44 -11.88 13.40 11.75
C LYS A 44 -13.25 13.35 11.08
N ASP A 45 -14.24 12.90 11.84
CA ASP A 45 -15.63 12.70 11.43
C ASP A 45 -15.79 11.77 10.20
N LYS A 46 -14.77 10.94 9.91
CA LYS A 46 -14.77 9.99 8.80
C LYS A 46 -15.24 8.61 9.20
N VAL A 47 -15.87 7.93 8.24
CA VAL A 47 -16.10 6.49 8.27
C VAL A 47 -14.89 5.81 7.61
N VAL A 48 -14.15 5.03 8.40
CA VAL A 48 -13.00 4.26 7.89
C VAL A 48 -13.43 2.83 7.62
N TYR A 49 -13.05 2.28 6.46
CA TYR A 49 -13.25 0.88 6.12
C TYR A 49 -11.91 0.16 6.00
N SER A 50 -11.69 -0.85 6.84
CA SER A 50 -10.52 -1.70 6.85
C SER A 50 -10.92 -3.15 6.60
N ASN A 51 -11.28 -3.47 5.35
CA ASN A 51 -11.54 -4.86 4.97
C ASN A 51 -10.27 -5.71 5.17
N CYS A 52 -10.39 -6.91 5.71
CA CYS A 52 -9.26 -7.81 5.96
C CYS A 52 -9.72 -9.27 5.94
N ASP A 53 -8.78 -10.20 6.03
CA ASP A 53 -9.12 -11.62 6.11
C ASP A 53 -9.66 -11.98 7.51
N ASP A 54 -9.10 -11.38 8.56
CA ASP A 54 -9.57 -11.48 9.95
C ASP A 54 -9.43 -10.14 10.71
N PRO A 55 -10.54 -9.49 11.09
CA PRO A 55 -10.53 -8.27 11.89
C PRO A 55 -9.82 -8.40 13.24
N TYR A 56 -9.82 -9.59 13.85
CA TYR A 56 -9.25 -9.78 15.19
C TYR A 56 -7.72 -9.87 15.17
N GLU A 57 -7.15 -10.31 14.05
CA GLU A 57 -5.69 -10.37 13.84
C GLU A 57 -5.17 -9.16 13.05
N SER A 58 -6.07 -8.41 12.40
CA SER A 58 -5.73 -7.25 11.60
C SER A 58 -5.21 -6.09 12.44
N ASN A 59 -3.92 -5.78 12.28
CA ASN A 59 -3.33 -4.60 12.90
C ASN A 59 -3.93 -3.28 12.36
N PHE A 60 -4.57 -3.27 11.19
CA PHE A 60 -5.34 -2.11 10.70
C PHE A 60 -6.54 -1.85 11.60
N PHE A 61 -7.37 -2.88 11.82
CA PHE A 61 -8.52 -2.78 12.72
C PHE A 61 -8.07 -2.39 14.13
N ARG A 62 -7.06 -3.10 14.66
CA ARG A 62 -6.48 -2.80 15.97
C ARG A 62 -6.05 -1.33 16.10
N TYR A 63 -5.34 -0.78 15.12
CA TYR A 63 -4.89 0.60 15.14
C TYR A 63 -6.08 1.59 15.21
N PHE A 64 -7.05 1.46 14.30
CA PHE A 64 -8.16 2.40 14.23
C PHE A 64 -9.09 2.30 15.42
N VAL A 65 -9.32 1.10 15.96
CA VAL A 65 -10.12 0.94 17.17
C VAL A 65 -9.43 1.59 18.37
N LEU A 66 -8.17 1.25 18.63
CA LEU A 66 -7.42 1.79 19.79
C LEU A 66 -7.26 3.32 19.71
N ASN A 67 -7.25 3.89 18.51
CA ASN A 67 -7.14 5.32 18.28
C ASN A 67 -8.48 5.99 17.91
N PHE A 68 -9.63 5.31 18.03
CA PHE A 68 -10.92 5.78 17.50
C PHE A 68 -11.27 7.19 17.99
N ASN A 69 -11.24 7.42 19.31
CA ASN A 69 -11.51 8.72 19.91
C ASN A 69 -10.41 9.75 19.60
N LYS A 70 -9.15 9.33 19.60
CA LYS A 70 -7.99 10.20 19.31
C LYS A 70 -8.05 10.75 17.88
N LEU A 71 -8.48 9.92 16.93
CA LEU A 71 -8.64 10.29 15.52
C LEU A 71 -9.97 11.03 15.27
N GLY A 72 -10.89 11.03 16.24
CA GLY A 72 -12.23 11.59 16.07
C GLY A 72 -13.04 10.87 14.99
N LEU A 73 -12.91 9.55 14.87
CA LEU A 73 -13.64 8.77 13.87
C LEU A 73 -15.15 8.86 14.12
N LYS A 74 -15.91 8.91 13.03
CA LYS A 74 -17.37 8.76 13.10
C LYS A 74 -17.75 7.29 13.25
N GLN A 75 -17.08 6.42 12.50
CA GLN A 75 -17.35 4.98 12.48
C GLN A 75 -16.14 4.23 11.91
N LEU A 76 -15.92 3.01 12.38
CA LEU A 76 -14.98 2.07 11.80
C LEU A 76 -15.74 0.83 11.35
N ILE A 77 -15.56 0.48 10.09
CA ILE A 77 -16.10 -0.73 9.47
C ILE A 77 -14.95 -1.68 9.21
N SER A 78 -15.14 -2.96 9.50
CA SER A 78 -14.22 -4.03 9.12
C SER A 78 -15.01 -5.26 8.69
N THR A 79 -14.47 -5.99 7.72
CA THR A 79 -15.03 -7.27 7.27
C THR A 79 -13.96 -8.34 7.34
N SER A 80 -14.37 -9.60 7.50
CA SER A 80 -13.52 -10.79 7.33
C SER A 80 -13.76 -11.47 5.99
N TYR A 81 -12.88 -12.38 5.59
CA TYR A 81 -13.03 -13.22 4.39
C TYR A 81 -13.06 -14.72 4.76
N LYS A 82 -13.89 -15.49 4.04
CA LYS A 82 -13.98 -16.95 4.19
C LYS A 82 -13.03 -17.61 3.18
N PRO A 83 -12.00 -18.37 3.62
CA PRO A 83 -12.05 -19.34 4.71
C PRO A 83 -10.95 -19.12 5.77
N SER A 84 -11.01 -18.02 6.54
CA SER A 84 -10.11 -17.85 7.68
C SER A 84 -10.13 -19.11 8.59
N PRO A 85 -8.97 -19.73 8.89
CA PRO A 85 -8.89 -20.93 9.74
C PRO A 85 -9.34 -20.67 11.19
N VAL A 86 -9.45 -19.39 11.57
CA VAL A 86 -9.79 -18.91 12.91
C VAL A 86 -11.23 -18.35 12.97
N ALA A 87 -11.90 -18.23 11.82
CA ALA A 87 -13.31 -17.89 11.76
C ALA A 87 -14.13 -18.95 12.53
N ASN A 88 -14.67 -18.53 13.67
CA ASN A 88 -15.36 -19.31 14.70
C ASN A 88 -14.50 -20.05 15.75
N THR A 89 -13.16 -20.08 15.71
CA THR A 89 -12.38 -20.51 16.89
C THR A 89 -12.24 -19.40 17.93
N GLN A 90 -12.58 -18.17 17.55
CA GLN A 90 -12.74 -17.03 18.45
C GLN A 90 -13.78 -17.31 19.56
N LEU A 91 -14.70 -18.28 19.38
CA LEU A 91 -15.62 -18.78 20.42
C LEU A 91 -14.93 -19.19 21.73
N GLU A 92 -13.62 -19.45 21.76
CA GLU A 92 -12.89 -19.73 23.01
C GLU A 92 -12.44 -18.46 23.77
N LEU A 93 -12.39 -17.29 23.12
CA LEU A 93 -12.27 -15.97 23.77
C LEU A 93 -13.63 -15.47 24.32
N PHE A 94 -14.74 -16.03 23.79
CA PHE A 94 -16.10 -15.86 24.29
C PHE A 94 -16.43 -17.04 25.21
N GLY A 95 -15.91 -17.03 26.44
CA GLY A 95 -16.08 -18.11 27.42
C GLY A 95 -17.44 -18.82 27.33
N ASN A 96 -17.39 -20.16 27.38
CA ASN A 96 -18.53 -21.08 27.23
C ASN A 96 -19.83 -20.58 27.89
N ASP A 97 -20.72 -19.94 27.13
CA ASP A 97 -22.08 -19.71 27.60
C ASP A 97 -23.04 -20.78 27.09
N LYS A 98 -23.48 -21.58 28.07
CA LYS A 98 -24.67 -22.41 28.03
C LYS A 98 -25.91 -21.53 27.82
N ALA A 99 -26.14 -21.02 26.61
CA ALA A 99 -27.46 -20.47 26.24
C ALA A 99 -27.72 -20.38 24.73
N LEU A 100 -26.89 -20.97 23.87
CA LEU A 100 -27.29 -21.20 22.48
C LEU A 100 -27.82 -22.63 22.39
N ILE A 101 -29.08 -22.76 21.96
CA ILE A 101 -29.67 -24.04 21.56
C ILE A 101 -28.63 -24.73 20.66
N GLN A 102 -28.10 -25.87 21.11
CA GLN A 102 -27.14 -26.64 20.35
C GLN A 102 -27.79 -27.05 19.02
N SER A 103 -27.58 -26.26 17.98
CA SER A 103 -27.88 -26.69 16.62
C SER A 103 -26.93 -27.86 16.34
N LYS A 104 -27.46 -29.07 16.22
CA LYS A 104 -26.69 -30.24 15.77
C LYS A 104 -26.12 -29.93 14.38
N GLY A 105 -24.86 -29.52 14.32
CA GLY A 105 -24.14 -29.23 13.08
C GLY A 105 -22.82 -28.49 13.35
N ARG A 106 -21.81 -28.71 12.51
CA ARG A 106 -20.55 -27.97 12.54
C ARG A 106 -20.85 -26.46 12.39
N PRO A 107 -20.27 -25.55 13.20
CA PRO A 107 -20.48 -24.11 13.04
C PRO A 107 -20.23 -23.70 11.60
N LYS A 108 -21.18 -23.00 10.98
CA LYS A 108 -21.05 -22.54 9.59
C LYS A 108 -19.98 -21.46 9.59
N ILE A 109 -18.79 -21.74 9.02
CA ILE A 109 -17.77 -20.71 8.81
C ILE A 109 -18.40 -19.67 7.87
N THR A 110 -18.57 -18.45 8.37
CA THR A 110 -19.15 -17.30 7.64
C THR A 110 -18.19 -16.14 7.79
N ALA A 111 -18.12 -15.30 6.75
CA ALA A 111 -17.47 -14.00 6.89
C ALA A 111 -18.33 -13.13 7.82
N ASN A 112 -17.74 -12.14 8.48
CA ASN A 112 -18.40 -11.27 9.44
C ASN A 112 -18.11 -9.82 9.10
N LYS A 113 -19.05 -8.93 9.44
CA LYS A 113 -18.81 -7.50 9.53
C LYS A 113 -18.74 -7.07 10.99
N ILE A 114 -17.90 -6.08 11.25
CA ILE A 114 -17.76 -5.40 12.53
C ILE A 114 -17.93 -3.90 12.27
N ILE A 115 -18.85 -3.27 12.99
CA ILE A 115 -19.07 -1.83 12.94
C ILE A 115 -18.89 -1.26 14.34
N ILE A 116 -17.93 -0.35 14.48
CA ILE A 116 -17.66 0.38 15.71
C ILE A 116 -18.12 1.82 15.53
N ASN A 117 -19.11 2.24 16.33
CA ASN A 117 -19.58 3.63 16.37
C ASN A 117 -19.12 4.38 17.62
N LYS A 118 -18.81 3.63 18.68
CA LYS A 118 -18.37 4.20 19.96
C LYS A 118 -17.37 3.27 20.62
N VAL A 119 -16.33 3.86 21.20
CA VAL A 119 -15.40 3.17 22.08
C VAL A 119 -15.42 3.79 23.47
N GLY A 120 -15.01 3.03 24.47
CA GLY A 120 -15.06 3.44 25.87
C GLY A 120 -14.56 2.33 26.79
N ASP A 121 -13.99 2.71 27.92
CA ASP A 121 -13.61 1.77 28.97
C ASP A 121 -14.89 1.20 29.62
N ILE A 122 -15.11 -0.10 29.48
CA ILE A 122 -16.23 -0.81 30.12
C ILE A 122 -15.83 -1.38 31.47
N ASN A 123 -14.58 -1.82 31.61
CA ASN A 123 -14.12 -2.55 32.78
C ASN A 123 -13.74 -1.60 33.95
N GLY A 124 -13.58 -0.30 33.66
CA GLY A 124 -13.30 0.75 34.62
C GLY A 124 -11.84 0.81 35.09
N ASP A 125 -10.91 0.21 34.35
CA ASP A 125 -9.48 0.17 34.67
C ASP A 125 -8.69 1.42 34.22
N GLY A 126 -9.32 2.30 33.43
CA GLY A 126 -8.71 3.52 32.91
C GLY A 126 -7.94 3.35 31.60
N GLU A 127 -7.89 2.15 31.00
CA GLU A 127 -7.19 1.84 29.75
C GLU A 127 -8.10 1.13 28.73
N PHE A 128 -8.46 1.83 27.65
CA PHE A 128 -9.20 1.20 26.56
C PHE A 128 -8.31 0.23 25.75
N ASN A 129 -8.67 -1.05 25.74
CA ASN A 129 -7.94 -2.11 25.04
C ASN A 129 -8.87 -3.05 24.23
N LEU A 130 -8.29 -4.01 23.50
CA LEU A 130 -9.04 -4.93 22.64
C LEU A 130 -10.04 -5.83 23.39
N LYS A 131 -9.85 -6.06 24.70
CA LYS A 131 -10.80 -6.82 25.52
C LYS A 131 -12.08 -6.00 25.75
N ASP A 132 -11.95 -4.69 25.98
CA ASP A 132 -13.10 -3.80 26.14
C ASP A 132 -13.91 -3.70 24.84
N VAL A 133 -13.24 -3.76 23.69
CA VAL A 133 -13.90 -3.83 22.37
C VAL A 133 -14.71 -5.11 22.26
N ALA A 134 -14.12 -6.25 22.64
CA ALA A 134 -14.81 -7.53 22.61
C ALA A 134 -16.01 -7.55 23.59
N GLU A 135 -15.88 -6.94 24.77
CA GLU A 135 -16.99 -6.77 25.71
C GLU A 135 -18.07 -5.81 25.21
N GLN A 136 -17.69 -4.72 24.52
CA GLN A 136 -18.62 -3.80 23.88
C GLN A 136 -19.43 -4.46 22.77
N LEU A 137 -18.78 -5.29 21.95
CA LEU A 137 -19.45 -6.06 20.91
C LEU A 137 -20.42 -7.09 21.52
N LYS A 138 -20.05 -7.73 22.64
CA LYS A 138 -20.96 -8.64 23.38
C LYS A 138 -22.17 -7.91 23.98
N ALA A 139 -21.95 -6.73 24.55
CA ALA A 139 -23.01 -5.93 25.17
C ALA A 139 -23.96 -5.28 24.15
N ASN A 140 -23.60 -5.31 22.85
CA ASN A 140 -24.44 -4.95 21.70
C ASN A 140 -25.14 -3.58 21.81
N SER A 141 -24.53 -2.63 22.51
CA SER A 141 -25.20 -1.35 22.85
C SER A 141 -25.08 -0.30 21.75
N HIS A 142 -23.94 -0.23 21.05
CA HIS A 142 -23.64 0.78 20.01
C HIS A 142 -22.75 0.25 18.87
N ASN A 143 -22.22 -0.96 19.00
CA ASN A 143 -21.33 -1.60 18.04
C ASN A 143 -21.99 -2.87 17.53
N GLU A 144 -21.77 -3.21 16.27
CA GLU A 144 -22.43 -4.33 15.60
C GLU A 144 -21.42 -5.41 15.23
N TRP A 145 -21.78 -6.66 15.50
CA TRP A 145 -21.10 -7.83 14.98
C TRP A 145 -22.13 -8.75 14.35
N GLU A 146 -22.04 -8.96 13.04
CA GLU A 146 -23.00 -9.77 12.29
C GLU A 146 -22.32 -10.62 11.22
N PRO A 147 -22.78 -11.87 11.02
CA PRO A 147 -22.39 -12.66 9.86
C PRO A 147 -22.81 -12.01 8.54
N LEU A 148 -21.93 -12.05 7.55
CA LEU A 148 -22.22 -11.75 6.16
C LEU A 148 -22.92 -12.95 5.50
N SER A 149 -23.82 -12.68 4.54
CA SER A 149 -24.44 -13.73 3.74
C SER A 149 -23.43 -14.31 2.73
N GLY A 150 -22.51 -13.46 2.26
CA GLY A 150 -21.44 -13.80 1.33
C GLY A 150 -20.18 -14.39 1.97
N ASP A 151 -19.12 -14.45 1.18
CA ASP A 151 -17.79 -14.90 1.58
C ASP A 151 -16.86 -13.76 2.03
N GLY A 152 -17.32 -12.51 1.98
CA GLY A 152 -16.53 -11.33 2.31
C GLY A 152 -15.65 -10.82 1.17
N ASP A 153 -15.80 -11.33 -0.06
CA ASP A 153 -15.11 -10.78 -1.22
C ASP A 153 -15.49 -9.31 -1.39
N PHE A 154 -14.50 -8.44 -1.59
CA PHE A 154 -14.71 -6.99 -1.75
C PHE A 154 -15.61 -6.63 -2.93
N ARG A 155 -15.85 -7.57 -3.85
CA ARG A 155 -16.74 -7.44 -5.02
C ARG A 155 -18.18 -7.85 -4.73
N SER A 156 -18.45 -8.46 -3.58
CA SER A 156 -19.81 -8.83 -3.18
C SER A 156 -20.66 -7.58 -2.91
N ASP A 157 -21.96 -7.67 -3.17
CA ASP A 157 -22.89 -6.55 -2.98
C ASP A 157 -22.88 -6.04 -1.53
N GLU A 158 -22.77 -6.94 -0.55
CA GLU A 158 -22.67 -6.60 0.87
C GLU A 158 -21.41 -5.76 1.17
N CYS A 159 -20.23 -6.21 0.73
CA CYS A 159 -18.98 -5.46 0.90
C CYS A 159 -18.96 -4.15 0.11
N ILE A 160 -19.60 -4.10 -1.06
CA ILE A 160 -19.76 -2.88 -1.85
C ILE A 160 -20.67 -1.87 -1.13
N ASN A 161 -21.73 -2.31 -0.46
CA ASN A 161 -22.59 -1.41 0.29
C ASN A 161 -21.85 -0.81 1.50
N LEU A 162 -21.08 -1.62 2.23
CA LEU A 162 -20.17 -1.13 3.28
C LEU A 162 -19.11 -0.17 2.72
N LEU A 163 -18.54 -0.46 1.55
CA LEU A 163 -17.63 0.45 0.86
C LEU A 163 -18.32 1.78 0.53
N LYS A 164 -19.58 1.78 0.08
CA LYS A 164 -20.32 3.01 -0.25
C LYS A 164 -20.53 3.89 0.99
N GLU A 165 -20.74 3.29 2.15
CA GLU A 165 -20.91 3.98 3.43
C GLU A 165 -19.61 4.64 3.94
N SER A 166 -18.44 4.11 3.55
CA SER A 166 -17.15 4.61 4.01
C SER A 166 -16.64 5.86 3.29
N ASP A 167 -15.86 6.69 3.97
CA ASP A 167 -15.18 7.83 3.36
C ASP A 167 -13.75 7.46 2.93
N VAL A 168 -13.07 6.69 3.78
CA VAL A 168 -11.66 6.33 3.64
C VAL A 168 -11.48 4.83 3.76
N VAL A 169 -10.71 4.22 2.84
CA VAL A 169 -10.36 2.80 2.89
C VAL A 169 -8.89 2.64 3.28
N VAL A 170 -8.61 1.86 4.33
CA VAL A 170 -7.23 1.64 4.81
C VAL A 170 -6.98 0.16 5.03
N THR A 171 -6.17 -0.47 4.16
CA THR A 171 -5.98 -1.94 4.18
C THR A 171 -4.74 -2.43 3.40
N ASN A 172 -4.45 -3.73 3.50
CA ASN A 172 -3.57 -4.50 2.61
C ASN A 172 -4.42 -5.37 1.65
N PRO A 173 -4.74 -4.88 0.43
CA PRO A 173 -5.59 -5.61 -0.51
C PRO A 173 -4.90 -6.84 -1.13
N PRO A 174 -5.67 -7.81 -1.67
CA PRO A 174 -5.10 -8.95 -2.38
C PRO A 174 -4.32 -8.52 -3.62
N PHE A 175 -3.01 -8.81 -3.66
CA PHE A 175 -2.13 -8.37 -4.75
C PHE A 175 -2.52 -8.91 -6.13
N SER A 176 -3.14 -10.10 -6.19
CA SER A 176 -3.64 -10.69 -7.44
C SER A 176 -4.82 -9.92 -8.05
N LEU A 177 -5.60 -9.21 -7.23
CA LEU A 177 -6.77 -8.43 -7.63
C LEU A 177 -6.52 -6.92 -7.49
N PHE A 178 -5.27 -6.50 -7.30
CA PHE A 178 -4.90 -5.11 -6.99
C PHE A 178 -5.45 -4.08 -7.98
N ARG A 179 -5.39 -4.37 -9.30
CA ARG A 179 -5.91 -3.47 -10.33
C ARG A 179 -7.43 -3.30 -10.24
N GLU A 180 -8.14 -4.41 -10.05
CA GLU A 180 -9.60 -4.40 -9.89
C GLU A 180 -10.01 -3.65 -8.62
N TYR A 181 -9.26 -3.86 -7.52
CA TYR A 181 -9.47 -3.18 -6.26
C TYR A 181 -9.25 -1.66 -6.38
N VAL A 182 -8.12 -1.22 -6.95
CA VAL A 182 -7.85 0.21 -7.19
C VAL A 182 -8.94 0.84 -8.07
N ARG A 183 -9.37 0.15 -9.14
CA ARG A 183 -10.46 0.62 -9.99
C ARG A 183 -11.74 0.85 -9.17
N GLN A 184 -12.12 -0.11 -8.33
CA GLN A 184 -13.30 -0.01 -7.48
C GLN A 184 -13.23 1.21 -6.54
N LEU A 185 -12.07 1.46 -5.91
CA LEU A 185 -11.89 2.63 -5.04
C LEU A 185 -12.13 3.96 -5.79
N PHE A 186 -11.69 4.04 -7.05
CA PHE A 186 -11.93 5.20 -7.90
C PHE A 186 -13.39 5.31 -8.37
N ASP A 187 -14.01 4.20 -8.76
CA ASP A 187 -15.41 4.16 -9.20
C ASP A 187 -16.36 4.68 -8.10
N TYR A 188 -16.06 4.32 -6.84
CA TYR A 188 -16.79 4.80 -5.67
C TYR A 188 -16.21 6.08 -5.05
N LYS A 189 -15.21 6.71 -5.68
CA LYS A 189 -14.61 7.99 -5.25
C LYS A 189 -14.08 7.99 -3.81
N LYS A 190 -13.50 6.89 -3.38
CA LYS A 190 -13.01 6.73 -2.02
C LYS A 190 -11.66 7.42 -1.85
N LYS A 191 -11.47 7.99 -0.66
CA LYS A 191 -10.12 8.24 -0.17
C LYS A 191 -9.52 6.91 0.29
N PHE A 192 -8.21 6.71 0.15
CA PHE A 192 -7.61 5.45 0.54
C PHE A 192 -6.13 5.55 0.86
N LEU A 193 -5.68 4.61 1.68
CA LEU A 193 -4.29 4.30 1.98
C LEU A 193 -4.14 2.77 1.95
N ILE A 194 -3.47 2.25 0.91
CA ILE A 194 -3.38 0.81 0.69
C ILE A 194 -1.95 0.34 0.47
N ILE A 195 -1.67 -0.91 0.82
CA ILE A 195 -0.39 -1.54 0.49
C ILE A 195 -0.43 -2.13 -0.92
N GLY A 196 0.61 -1.87 -1.70
CA GLY A 196 0.79 -2.46 -3.02
C GLY A 196 2.20 -2.97 -3.23
N ASN A 197 2.37 -3.84 -4.21
CA ASN A 197 3.69 -4.18 -4.72
C ASN A 197 4.23 -3.02 -5.59
N ILE A 198 5.52 -2.69 -5.51
CA ILE A 198 6.18 -1.60 -6.25
C ILE A 198 5.94 -1.64 -7.77
N ASN A 199 5.75 -2.84 -8.33
CA ASN A 199 5.42 -3.01 -9.73
C ASN A 199 4.06 -2.39 -10.11
N CYS A 200 3.19 -2.08 -9.14
CA CYS A 200 1.92 -1.44 -9.40
C CYS A 200 2.07 -0.04 -10.00
N ILE A 201 3.18 0.67 -9.70
CA ILE A 201 3.48 2.01 -10.23
C ILE A 201 3.45 2.02 -11.77
N THR A 202 3.92 0.93 -12.40
CA THR A 202 4.07 0.87 -13.87
C THR A 202 2.83 0.30 -14.56
N TYR A 203 1.80 -0.08 -13.81
CA TYR A 203 0.52 -0.48 -14.37
C TYR A 203 -0.10 0.73 -15.08
N LYS A 204 -0.55 0.54 -16.32
CA LYS A 204 -1.07 1.62 -17.17
C LYS A 204 -2.08 2.51 -16.44
N GLU A 205 -3.05 1.91 -15.75
CA GLU A 205 -4.10 2.63 -15.03
C GLU A 205 -3.58 3.39 -13.80
N VAL A 206 -2.64 2.80 -13.05
CA VAL A 206 -2.04 3.43 -11.86
C VAL A 206 -1.10 4.55 -12.26
N PHE A 207 -0.21 4.32 -13.23
CA PHE A 207 0.74 5.34 -13.69
C PHE A 207 0.03 6.57 -14.25
N GLN A 208 -1.05 6.39 -15.02
CA GLN A 208 -1.83 7.52 -15.54
C GLN A 208 -2.44 8.35 -14.41
N LYS A 209 -2.84 7.72 -13.31
CA LYS A 209 -3.34 8.41 -12.11
C LYS A 209 -2.23 9.14 -11.36
N ILE A 210 -1.03 8.55 -11.28
CA ILE A 210 0.16 9.20 -10.70
C ILE A 210 0.50 10.46 -11.52
N LYS A 211 0.57 10.33 -12.84
CA LYS A 211 0.83 11.44 -13.77
C LYS A 211 -0.18 12.58 -13.59
N LYS A 212 -1.45 12.25 -13.37
CA LYS A 212 -2.55 13.22 -13.15
C LYS A 212 -2.63 13.75 -11.71
N ASN A 213 -1.71 13.36 -10.82
CA ASN A 213 -1.77 13.70 -9.39
C ASN A 213 -3.08 13.24 -8.70
N GLU A 214 -3.67 12.14 -9.14
CA GLU A 214 -4.87 11.53 -8.53
C GLU A 214 -4.53 10.48 -7.46
N ILE A 215 -3.30 9.95 -7.50
CA ILE A 215 -2.75 8.94 -6.58
C ILE A 215 -1.25 9.17 -6.46
N TRP A 216 -0.67 8.86 -5.31
CA TRP A 216 0.76 9.00 -5.05
C TRP A 216 1.26 7.93 -4.09
N LEU A 217 2.58 7.85 -3.94
CA LEU A 217 3.20 7.00 -2.93
C LEU A 217 2.96 7.61 -1.55
N GLY A 218 2.81 6.77 -0.52
CA GLY A 218 2.75 7.21 0.87
C GLY A 218 4.09 7.75 1.38
N HIS A 219 4.26 7.80 2.70
CA HIS A 219 5.41 8.50 3.30
C HIS A 219 6.77 7.84 3.01
N GLY A 220 6.84 6.60 2.51
CA GLY A 220 8.11 6.04 2.05
C GLY A 220 8.02 4.82 1.14
N MET A 221 9.09 4.64 0.34
CA MET A 221 9.32 3.48 -0.52
C MET A 221 10.38 2.52 0.07
N GLY A 222 10.30 1.23 -0.29
CA GLY A 222 11.32 0.23 0.04
C GLY A 222 11.11 -0.37 1.43
N ARG A 223 12.06 -0.19 2.35
CA ARG A 223 12.02 -0.77 3.72
C ARG A 223 11.06 -0.03 4.67
N TRP A 224 10.14 0.75 4.13
CA TRP A 224 9.12 1.44 4.90
C TRP A 224 8.05 0.49 5.43
N ILE A 225 7.87 -0.64 4.74
CA ILE A 225 7.19 -1.82 5.26
C ILE A 225 8.29 -2.80 5.68
N SER A 226 8.41 -3.05 6.98
CA SER A 226 9.51 -3.79 7.59
C SER A 226 9.34 -5.33 7.51
N GLY A 227 8.21 -5.76 6.94
CA GLY A 227 7.86 -7.14 6.66
C GLY A 227 6.46 -7.49 7.13
N PHE A 228 6.04 -8.71 6.81
CA PHE A 228 4.73 -9.25 7.17
C PHE A 228 4.91 -10.41 8.13
N ILE A 229 4.02 -10.50 9.13
CA ILE A 229 3.91 -11.66 10.01
C ILE A 229 3.26 -12.78 9.20
N VAL A 230 3.87 -13.97 9.22
CA VAL A 230 3.41 -15.17 8.52
C VAL A 230 3.11 -16.31 9.48
N PRO A 231 2.25 -17.28 9.11
CA PRO A 231 1.95 -18.43 9.95
C PRO A 231 3.18 -19.23 10.34
N LYS A 232 3.15 -19.91 11.49
CA LYS A 232 4.25 -20.78 11.95
C LYS A 232 4.55 -21.93 10.99
N SER A 233 3.57 -22.33 10.18
CA SER A 233 3.71 -23.33 9.11
C SER A 233 4.37 -22.81 7.85
N TYR A 234 4.55 -21.49 7.71
CA TYR A 234 5.24 -20.89 6.58
C TYR A 234 6.74 -21.15 6.72
N ASP A 235 7.30 -21.78 5.70
CA ASP A 235 8.73 -22.01 5.62
C ASP A 235 9.43 -20.67 5.36
N LEU A 236 10.33 -20.30 6.27
CA LEU A 236 11.10 -19.06 6.14
C LEU A 236 12.11 -19.21 5.00
N PHE A 237 11.87 -18.50 3.90
CA PHE A 237 12.77 -18.43 2.76
C PHE A 237 13.27 -17.00 2.55
N GLY A 238 14.54 -16.88 2.17
CA GLY A 238 15.18 -15.59 1.88
C GLY A 238 16.04 -15.06 3.03
N THR A 239 16.90 -14.10 2.71
CA THR A 239 17.88 -13.53 3.64
C THR A 239 17.28 -12.57 4.68
N GLU A 240 16.01 -12.20 4.52
CA GLU A 240 15.33 -11.22 5.39
C GLU A 240 14.17 -11.83 6.19
N ALA A 241 14.07 -13.16 6.19
CA ALA A 241 13.20 -13.87 7.10
C ALA A 241 13.79 -13.85 8.52
N ARG A 242 13.01 -13.44 9.51
CA ARG A 242 13.44 -13.39 10.92
C ARG A 242 12.34 -13.87 11.85
N ILE A 243 12.73 -14.17 13.08
CA ILE A 243 11.81 -14.37 14.20
C ILE A 243 12.04 -13.19 15.14
N ASP A 244 10.97 -12.52 15.56
CA ASP A 244 11.08 -11.41 16.50
C ASP A 244 11.10 -11.88 17.97
N GLU A 245 11.13 -10.93 18.90
CA GLU A 245 11.18 -11.20 20.35
C GLU A 245 9.92 -11.90 20.88
N ASN A 246 8.79 -11.76 20.18
CA ASN A 246 7.51 -12.40 20.53
C ASN A 246 7.38 -13.81 19.93
N GLY A 247 8.35 -14.23 19.11
CA GLY A 247 8.32 -15.52 18.42
C GLY A 247 7.54 -15.49 17.11
N ASP A 248 7.17 -14.31 16.61
CA ASP A 248 6.48 -14.14 15.34
C ASP A 248 7.47 -14.27 14.16
N ARG A 249 7.03 -14.98 13.12
CA ARG A 249 7.80 -15.18 11.89
C ARG A 249 7.54 -14.00 10.97
N ILE A 250 8.59 -13.25 10.62
CA ILE A 250 8.49 -12.08 9.75
C ILE A 250 9.21 -12.35 8.43
N VAL A 251 8.49 -12.14 7.32
CA VAL A 251 9.06 -12.16 5.96
C VAL A 251 9.03 -10.75 5.40
N SER A 252 10.21 -10.18 5.14
CA SER A 252 10.34 -8.90 4.45
C SER A 252 10.28 -9.11 2.94
N THR A 253 9.39 -8.37 2.27
CA THR A 253 9.48 -8.19 0.82
C THR A 253 9.87 -6.74 0.57
N ASN A 254 11.11 -6.51 0.12
CA ASN A 254 11.64 -5.18 -0.24
C ASN A 254 10.87 -4.48 -1.40
N ASN A 255 9.74 -5.05 -1.83
CA ASN A 255 8.96 -4.65 -2.99
C ASN A 255 7.56 -4.16 -2.61
N CYS A 256 7.27 -3.86 -1.35
CA CYS A 256 6.00 -3.26 -0.94
C CYS A 256 6.12 -1.76 -0.72
N LEU A 257 5.01 -1.04 -0.93
CA LEU A 257 4.86 0.39 -0.68
C LEU A 257 3.44 0.73 -0.26
N TRP A 258 3.28 1.91 0.31
CA TRP A 258 1.97 2.54 0.51
C TRP A 258 1.58 3.34 -0.74
N LEU A 259 0.34 3.18 -1.16
CA LEU A 259 -0.27 3.87 -2.29
C LEU A 259 -1.54 4.56 -1.80
N THR A 260 -1.67 5.85 -2.06
CA THR A 260 -2.66 6.69 -1.39
C THR A 260 -3.17 7.81 -2.29
N ASN A 261 -4.32 8.38 -1.93
CA ASN A 261 -4.77 9.70 -2.40
C ASN A 261 -5.15 10.64 -1.23
N LEU A 262 -4.65 10.30 -0.03
CA LEU A 262 -4.61 11.16 1.16
C LEU A 262 -3.33 11.99 1.12
N ASP A 263 -3.44 13.27 1.47
CA ASP A 263 -2.30 14.18 1.37
C ASP A 263 -1.36 14.06 2.59
N HIS A 264 -0.07 14.27 2.40
CA HIS A 264 0.93 14.15 3.46
C HIS A 264 2.13 15.09 3.23
N GLY A 265 2.80 15.48 4.31
CA GLY A 265 3.81 16.55 4.27
C GLY A 265 4.98 16.25 3.33
N ARG A 266 5.43 14.99 3.26
CA ARG A 266 6.53 14.60 2.36
C ARG A 266 6.26 14.90 0.89
N ARG A 267 4.99 14.87 0.45
CA ARG A 267 4.59 15.22 -0.92
C ARG A 267 4.93 16.67 -1.25
N HIS A 268 4.99 17.54 -0.25
CA HIS A 268 5.21 18.99 -0.41
C HIS A 268 6.62 19.42 -0.03
N GLN A 269 7.54 18.47 0.20
CA GLN A 269 8.94 18.78 0.51
C GLN A 269 9.73 19.05 -0.77
N PRO A 270 10.16 20.30 -1.03
CA PRO A 270 10.97 20.59 -2.21
C PRO A 270 12.36 19.95 -2.09
N LEU A 271 12.89 19.47 -3.20
CA LEU A 271 14.27 19.06 -3.32
C LEU A 271 15.18 20.28 -3.41
N SER A 272 16.24 20.29 -2.61
CA SER A 272 17.35 21.23 -2.77
C SER A 272 18.17 20.85 -4.00
N LEU A 273 18.14 21.68 -5.03
CA LEU A 273 18.80 21.44 -6.31
C LEU A 273 20.05 22.29 -6.47
N MET A 274 21.02 21.77 -7.20
CA MET A 274 22.21 22.49 -7.64
C MET A 274 22.12 22.78 -9.14
N THR A 275 22.92 23.72 -9.64
CA THR A 275 23.08 23.91 -11.09
C THR A 275 23.70 22.67 -11.74
N MET A 276 23.56 22.51 -13.06
CA MET A 276 24.24 21.44 -13.81
C MET A 276 25.77 21.49 -13.59
N ALA A 277 26.35 22.69 -13.54
CA ALA A 277 27.78 22.89 -13.32
C ALA A 277 28.20 22.43 -11.92
N ASP A 278 27.44 22.82 -10.89
CA ASP A 278 27.72 22.44 -9.51
C ASP A 278 27.50 20.94 -9.27
N ASN A 279 26.46 20.36 -9.86
CA ASN A 279 26.24 18.92 -9.82
C ASN A 279 27.45 18.17 -10.40
N LYS A 280 28.00 18.58 -11.55
CA LYS A 280 29.22 17.96 -12.12
C LYS A 280 30.44 18.11 -11.20
N ARG A 281 30.53 19.22 -10.47
CA ARG A 281 31.66 19.52 -9.57
C ARG A 281 31.59 18.77 -8.24
N PHE A 282 30.40 18.67 -7.64
CA PHE A 282 30.23 18.23 -6.25
C PHE A 282 29.52 16.88 -6.10
N ASN A 283 28.66 16.47 -7.04
CA ASN A 283 27.98 15.18 -6.96
C ASN A 283 28.89 14.05 -7.46
N LYS A 284 29.50 13.32 -6.52
CA LYS A 284 30.43 12.21 -6.78
C LYS A 284 29.82 11.07 -7.62
N LYS A 285 28.50 10.91 -7.63
CA LYS A 285 27.82 9.85 -8.41
C LYS A 285 27.80 10.15 -9.90
N ILE A 286 27.86 11.43 -10.27
CA ILE A 286 27.81 11.85 -11.68
C ILE A 286 29.10 12.49 -12.20
N SER A 287 30.02 12.91 -11.34
CA SER A 287 31.24 13.62 -11.74
C SER A 287 32.12 12.85 -12.73
N LYS A 288 32.05 11.51 -12.71
CA LYS A 288 32.72 10.60 -13.67
C LYS A 288 31.77 9.87 -14.61
N ASN A 289 30.47 10.17 -14.55
CA ASN A 289 29.49 9.49 -15.38
C ASN A 289 29.24 10.32 -16.65
N GLU A 290 29.90 9.91 -17.73
CA GLU A 290 29.82 10.57 -19.03
C GLU A 290 28.42 10.54 -19.67
N SER A 291 27.50 9.69 -19.20
CA SER A 291 26.11 9.67 -19.67
C SER A 291 25.23 10.74 -19.01
N SER A 292 25.70 11.37 -17.93
CA SER A 292 24.93 12.38 -17.20
C SER A 292 24.73 13.61 -18.06
N TYR A 293 23.48 14.07 -18.12
CA TYR A 293 23.02 15.21 -18.91
C TYR A 293 23.21 15.10 -20.43
N LYS A 294 23.60 13.93 -20.95
CA LYS A 294 23.50 13.66 -22.39
C LYS A 294 22.04 13.53 -22.80
N LYS A 295 21.71 13.97 -24.01
CA LYS A 295 20.39 13.75 -24.61
C LYS A 295 20.20 12.28 -24.94
N TYR A 296 18.97 11.79 -24.87
CA TYR A 296 18.63 10.47 -25.38
C TYR A 296 18.57 10.47 -26.90
N ASP A 297 18.90 9.32 -27.50
CA ASP A 297 18.82 9.13 -28.95
C ASP A 297 17.36 9.09 -29.43
N ASN A 298 16.43 8.69 -28.55
CA ASN A 298 15.03 8.42 -28.90
C ASN A 298 13.99 9.25 -28.14
N TYR A 299 14.44 10.14 -27.26
CA TYR A 299 13.58 11.04 -26.50
C TYR A 299 14.16 12.45 -26.51
N ASP A 300 13.31 13.47 -26.63
CA ASP A 300 13.72 14.86 -26.45
C ASP A 300 13.84 15.21 -24.96
N ALA A 301 14.83 14.59 -24.31
CA ALA A 301 15.10 14.73 -22.89
C ALA A 301 16.57 14.43 -22.60
N ILE A 302 17.09 14.98 -21.49
CA ILE A 302 18.43 14.64 -20.99
C ILE A 302 18.38 13.50 -19.97
N ASN A 303 19.47 12.76 -19.85
CA ASN A 303 19.62 11.71 -18.85
C ASN A 303 20.09 12.26 -17.50
N VAL A 304 19.25 12.14 -16.48
CA VAL A 304 19.58 12.47 -15.10
C VAL A 304 19.61 11.17 -14.29
N PRO A 305 20.77 10.53 -14.11
CA PRO A 305 20.84 9.17 -13.61
C PRO A 305 20.47 9.02 -12.13
N TYR A 306 20.44 10.11 -11.36
CA TYR A 306 20.12 10.11 -9.93
C TYR A 306 19.23 11.31 -9.56
N THR A 307 18.32 11.13 -8.60
CA THR A 307 17.44 12.21 -8.10
C THR A 307 18.22 13.40 -7.53
N ASP A 308 19.36 13.16 -6.87
CA ASP A 308 20.23 14.22 -6.33
C ASP A 308 21.12 14.90 -7.38
N ALA A 309 20.94 14.55 -8.66
CA ALA A 309 21.60 15.18 -9.80
C ALA A 309 20.61 15.98 -10.66
N ILE A 310 19.36 16.16 -10.22
CA ILE A 310 18.40 17.01 -10.93
C ILE A 310 18.91 18.46 -10.87
N PRO A 311 19.13 19.13 -12.02
CA PRO A 311 19.62 20.50 -12.06
C PRO A 311 18.50 21.51 -11.81
N SER A 312 18.83 22.64 -11.17
CA SER A 312 17.90 23.78 -11.00
C SER A 312 17.80 24.69 -12.23
N ASP A 313 18.74 24.59 -13.17
CA ASP A 313 18.95 25.50 -14.29
C ASP A 313 18.68 24.84 -15.66
N TYR A 314 17.81 23.83 -15.70
CA TYR A 314 17.41 23.14 -16.92
C TYR A 314 15.89 23.00 -17.01
N ASP A 315 15.27 23.79 -17.87
CA ASP A 315 13.80 23.92 -17.95
C ASP A 315 13.13 22.85 -18.82
N ASP A 316 13.90 22.12 -19.63
CA ASP A 316 13.40 21.09 -20.53
C ASP A 316 13.24 19.73 -19.83
N ILE A 317 12.83 18.71 -20.59
CA ILE A 317 12.50 17.39 -20.04
C ILE A 317 13.75 16.64 -19.58
N MET A 318 13.62 16.02 -18.41
CA MET A 318 14.67 15.23 -17.77
C MET A 318 14.19 13.80 -17.55
N GLY A 319 14.99 12.83 -17.97
CA GLY A 319 14.79 11.41 -17.65
C GLY A 319 15.44 11.04 -16.32
N VAL A 320 14.64 10.81 -15.29
CA VAL A 320 15.05 10.44 -13.93
C VAL A 320 14.73 8.96 -13.62
N PRO A 321 15.34 8.34 -12.59
CA PRO A 321 14.96 7.01 -12.13
C PRO A 321 13.51 6.97 -11.62
N ILE A 322 12.82 5.83 -11.74
CA ILE A 322 11.46 5.66 -11.19
C ILE A 322 11.39 5.89 -9.67
N THR A 323 12.50 5.64 -8.98
CA THR A 323 12.65 5.89 -7.53
C THR A 323 12.53 7.35 -7.15
N PHE A 324 12.56 8.28 -8.13
CA PHE A 324 12.23 9.69 -7.94
C PHE A 324 10.84 9.90 -7.33
N LEU A 325 9.87 9.01 -7.58
CA LEU A 325 8.51 9.14 -7.05
C LEU A 325 8.45 9.20 -5.51
N ASP A 326 9.42 8.62 -4.80
CA ASP A 326 9.56 8.71 -3.33
C ASP A 326 9.93 10.13 -2.83
N LYS A 327 10.31 11.01 -3.76
CA LYS A 327 10.74 12.39 -3.55
C LYS A 327 9.98 13.38 -4.45
N TYR A 328 8.94 12.90 -5.13
CA TYR A 328 8.21 13.70 -6.09
C TYR A 328 7.35 14.72 -5.34
N ASN A 329 7.63 16.00 -5.60
CA ASN A 329 6.81 17.11 -5.18
C ASN A 329 6.07 17.70 -6.39
N PRO A 330 4.72 17.65 -6.42
CA PRO A 330 3.93 18.16 -7.54
C PRO A 330 3.97 19.68 -7.68
N ASP A 331 4.44 20.42 -6.66
CA ASP A 331 4.64 21.87 -6.73
C ASP A 331 5.96 22.21 -7.41
N GLN A 332 6.95 21.32 -7.33
CA GLN A 332 8.28 21.52 -7.93
C GLN A 332 8.41 20.93 -9.33
N PHE A 333 7.72 19.81 -9.61
CA PHE A 333 7.89 19.08 -10.86
C PHE A 333 6.55 18.65 -11.47
N GLU A 334 6.53 18.55 -12.80
CA GLU A 334 5.51 17.89 -13.58
C GLU A 334 6.02 16.51 -14.04
N ILE A 335 5.20 15.46 -13.90
CA ILE A 335 5.47 14.17 -14.55
C ILE A 335 4.91 14.20 -15.97
N VAL A 336 5.80 14.10 -16.95
CA VAL A 336 5.46 14.11 -18.37
C VAL A 336 5.14 12.71 -18.89
N GLY A 337 5.78 11.69 -18.34
CA GLY A 337 5.52 10.30 -18.71
C GLY A 337 6.57 9.33 -18.17
N ALA A 338 6.51 8.09 -18.63
CA ALA A 338 7.52 7.09 -18.35
C ALA A 338 7.86 6.30 -19.61
N SER A 339 9.12 5.92 -19.73
CA SER A 339 9.58 5.01 -20.79
C SER A 339 9.01 3.60 -20.60
N ASP A 340 8.54 3.25 -19.40
CA ASP A 340 7.92 1.96 -19.15
C ASP A 340 6.58 1.84 -19.89
N ASN A 341 6.39 0.73 -20.60
CA ASN A 341 5.21 0.45 -21.42
C ASN A 341 4.85 1.55 -22.44
N GLY A 342 5.79 2.45 -22.76
CA GLY A 342 5.55 3.57 -23.68
C GLY A 342 4.56 4.62 -23.18
N ALA A 343 4.41 4.76 -21.85
CA ALA A 343 3.51 5.70 -21.20
C ALA A 343 4.01 7.16 -21.26
N VAL A 344 4.40 7.61 -22.45
CA VAL A 344 4.93 8.93 -22.77
C VAL A 344 4.35 9.37 -24.12
N ASP A 345 3.94 10.63 -24.21
CA ASP A 345 3.31 11.16 -25.41
C ASP A 345 4.27 11.14 -26.60
N GLU A 346 3.75 10.80 -27.79
CA GLU A 346 4.54 10.67 -29.03
C GLU A 346 5.30 11.95 -29.39
N LYS A 347 4.81 13.12 -28.97
CA LYS A 347 5.48 14.42 -29.21
C LYS A 347 6.88 14.52 -28.56
N TYR A 348 7.16 13.68 -27.56
CA TYR A 348 8.47 13.62 -26.89
C TYR A 348 9.36 12.48 -27.42
N LYS A 349 8.83 11.64 -28.31
CA LYS A 349 9.58 10.55 -28.94
C LYS A 349 10.19 11.05 -30.25
N LEU A 350 11.46 10.71 -30.46
CA LEU A 350 12.13 11.09 -31.70
C LEU A 350 11.79 10.10 -32.83
N PRO A 351 11.47 10.58 -34.04
CA PRO A 351 10.80 9.78 -35.09
C PRO A 351 11.62 8.60 -35.64
N HIS A 352 12.93 8.58 -35.37
CA HIS A 352 13.88 7.64 -35.95
C HIS A 352 14.13 6.38 -35.11
N PHE A 353 13.60 6.29 -33.88
CA PHE A 353 13.77 5.15 -32.98
C PHE A 353 12.42 4.53 -32.58
N LYS A 354 11.76 3.83 -33.51
CA LYS A 354 10.40 3.26 -33.31
C LYS A 354 10.36 1.83 -32.77
N LYS A 355 11.51 1.20 -32.49
CA LYS A 355 11.54 -0.25 -32.22
C LYS A 355 11.33 -0.61 -30.74
N HIS A 356 11.69 0.28 -29.82
CA HIS A 356 11.76 0.02 -28.38
C HIS A 356 11.38 1.27 -27.57
N ASN A 357 10.65 1.09 -26.47
CA ASN A 357 10.26 2.21 -25.58
C ASN A 357 11.39 2.56 -24.59
N GLU A 358 12.41 1.73 -24.45
CA GLU A 358 13.52 1.99 -23.55
C GLU A 358 14.40 3.15 -24.05
N PRO A 359 14.94 3.99 -23.15
CA PRO A 359 15.80 5.10 -23.56
C PRO A 359 17.18 4.61 -24.02
N TYR A 360 17.76 5.29 -25.00
CA TYR A 360 19.11 5.01 -25.52
C TYR A 360 20.00 6.26 -25.44
N ILE A 361 21.29 6.06 -25.17
CA ILE A 361 22.31 7.12 -25.25
C ILE A 361 23.48 6.52 -26.03
N ASN A 362 23.90 7.17 -27.12
CA ASN A 362 25.01 6.69 -27.95
C ASN A 362 24.82 5.23 -28.43
N GLY A 363 23.58 4.81 -28.70
CA GLY A 363 23.23 3.44 -29.10
C GLY A 363 23.14 2.43 -27.95
N GLU A 364 23.45 2.82 -26.70
CA GLU A 364 23.38 1.93 -25.54
C GLU A 364 22.06 2.07 -24.80
N LYS A 365 21.42 0.91 -24.54
CA LYS A 365 20.16 0.82 -23.80
C LYS A 365 20.36 1.26 -22.35
N GLN A 366 19.50 2.17 -21.91
CA GLN A 366 19.43 2.66 -20.54
C GLN A 366 18.30 1.96 -19.77
N TYR A 367 18.38 2.02 -18.43
CA TYR A 367 17.26 1.62 -17.58
C TYR A 367 16.04 2.49 -17.82
N LYS A 368 14.85 1.96 -17.53
CA LYS A 368 13.58 2.70 -17.67
C LYS A 368 13.60 3.99 -16.85
N ARG A 369 13.02 5.06 -17.41
CA ARG A 369 13.03 6.42 -16.85
C ARG A 369 11.62 6.96 -16.67
N LEU A 370 11.47 7.80 -15.64
CA LEU A 370 10.40 8.79 -15.55
C LEU A 370 10.87 10.04 -16.29
N PHE A 371 10.01 10.64 -17.09
CA PHE A 371 10.26 11.94 -17.72
C PHE A 371 9.55 13.02 -16.92
N ILE A 372 10.31 14.02 -16.47
CA ILE A 372 9.82 15.12 -15.64
C ILE A 372 10.25 16.47 -16.21
N LYS A 373 9.60 17.53 -15.75
CA LYS A 373 9.95 18.93 -16.01
C LYS A 373 9.80 19.73 -14.71
N HIS A 374 10.51 20.85 -14.55
CA HIS A 374 10.20 21.82 -13.49
C HIS A 374 8.83 22.46 -13.73
N ASN A 375 8.11 22.76 -12.66
CA ASN A 375 6.99 23.70 -12.72
C ASN A 375 7.58 25.12 -12.75
N ASN A 376 7.16 25.91 -13.75
CA ASN A 376 7.56 27.30 -13.89
C ASN A 376 6.58 28.25 -13.20
#